data_AF-A0A7C9KNQ9-F1
#
_entry.id   AF-A0A7C9KNQ9-F1
#
_cell.length_a   1.000
_cell.length_b   1.000
_cell.length_c   1.000
_cell.angle_alpha   90.00
_cell.angle_beta   90.00
_cell.angle_gamma   90.00
#
_symmetry.space_group_name_H-M   'P 1'
#
loop_
_entity.id
_entity.type
_entity.pdbx_description
1 polymer ?
#
loop_
_entity_poly.entity_id
_entity_poly.type
_entity_poly.pdbx_seq_one_letter_code
_entity_poly.pdbx_strand_id
1 'polypeptide(L)'
;MRSMLVLTIAVLVAACGSKAPTETKTTAGPPALNPAQTAYKAANDRMHQAMGAIPADPDRAFLTGMIPHHEGAIDMARIELEHGKDPRARELAKAIIAAQRAEIDQMQAWLAEMPASGAPATVTTPVDHDAMGHAMPDAK
;
A
#
# COMPACT_ATOMS: atom_id res chain seq x y z
N MET A 1 -63.28 -59.12 -30.29
CA MET A 1 -63.69 -57.70 -30.31
C MET A 1 -64.17 -57.33 -28.91
N ARG A 2 -63.73 -56.17 -28.38
CA ARG A 2 -63.93 -55.56 -27.04
C ARG A 2 -62.59 -55.47 -26.29
N SER A 3 -62.16 -54.35 -25.75
CA SER A 3 -62.41 -52.92 -25.97
C SER A 3 -61.25 -52.22 -25.27
N MET A 4 -60.71 -51.18 -25.89
CA MET A 4 -59.64 -50.34 -25.35
C MET A 4 -60.09 -49.59 -24.10
N LEU A 5 -59.19 -49.41 -23.13
CA LEU A 5 -59.27 -48.31 -22.17
C LEU A 5 -57.87 -47.70 -22.02
N VAL A 6 -57.62 -46.65 -22.79
CA VAL A 6 -56.47 -45.75 -22.63
C VAL A 6 -56.84 -44.76 -21.55
N LEU A 7 -56.14 -44.79 -20.43
CA LEU A 7 -56.30 -43.87 -19.31
C LEU A 7 -55.64 -42.54 -19.66
N THR A 8 -56.41 -41.57 -20.13
CA THR A 8 -55.96 -40.18 -20.28
C THR A 8 -56.03 -39.46 -18.93
N ILE A 9 -54.88 -39.21 -18.32
CA ILE A 9 -54.76 -38.35 -17.15
C ILE A 9 -54.80 -36.90 -17.63
N ALA A 10 -55.90 -36.19 -17.32
CA ALA A 10 -55.98 -34.75 -17.48
C ALA A 10 -55.19 -34.06 -16.34
N VAL A 11 -54.07 -33.43 -16.68
CA VAL A 11 -53.33 -32.57 -15.75
C VAL A 11 -53.97 -31.18 -15.77
N LEU A 12 -54.61 -30.82 -14.66
CA LEU A 12 -55.17 -29.49 -14.43
C LEU A 12 -54.03 -28.57 -13.92
N VAL A 13 -53.56 -27.63 -14.74
CA VAL A 13 -52.60 -26.61 -14.31
C VAL A 13 -53.37 -25.52 -13.56
N ALA A 14 -53.26 -25.52 -12.23
CA ALA A 14 -53.70 -24.42 -11.39
C ALA A 14 -52.64 -23.29 -11.42
N ALA A 15 -52.92 -22.21 -12.15
CA ALA A 15 -52.13 -21.00 -12.11
C ALA A 15 -52.47 -20.18 -10.84
N CYS A 16 -51.75 -20.42 -9.75
CA CYS A 16 -51.71 -19.51 -8.61
C CYS A 16 -50.53 -18.55 -8.76
N GLY A 17 -50.82 -17.30 -9.06
CA GLY A 17 -49.84 -16.22 -9.10
C GLY A 17 -49.24 -15.99 -7.72
N SER A 18 -47.96 -16.31 -7.56
CA SER A 18 -47.14 -15.82 -6.46
C SER A 18 -46.36 -14.61 -6.98
N LYS A 19 -46.72 -13.41 -6.54
CA LYS A 19 -45.80 -12.26 -6.61
C LYS A 19 -44.59 -12.65 -5.76
N ALA A 20 -43.46 -12.86 -6.42
CA ALA A 20 -42.18 -13.00 -5.72
C ALA A 20 -41.99 -11.75 -4.84
N PRO A 21 -41.49 -11.90 -3.60
CA PRO A 21 -41.09 -10.75 -2.82
C PRO A 21 -39.96 -10.07 -3.60
N THR A 22 -40.15 -8.80 -3.91
CA THR A 22 -39.08 -7.94 -4.42
C THR A 22 -37.99 -7.94 -3.35
N GLU A 23 -36.92 -8.70 -3.56
CA GLU A 23 -35.68 -8.49 -2.83
C GLU A 23 -35.22 -7.07 -3.19
N THR A 24 -35.54 -6.11 -2.32
CA THR A 24 -34.79 -4.88 -2.22
C THR A 24 -33.37 -5.28 -1.89
N LYS A 25 -32.56 -5.44 -2.94
CA LYS A 25 -31.11 -5.45 -2.87
C LYS A 25 -30.72 -4.10 -2.29
N THR A 26 -30.73 -4.01 -0.97
CA THR A 26 -30.17 -2.89 -0.22
C THR A 26 -28.70 -2.92 -0.59
N THR A 27 -28.31 -2.06 -1.52
CA THR A 27 -26.90 -1.76 -1.79
C THR A 27 -26.41 -1.01 -0.55
N ALA A 28 -26.13 -1.75 0.52
CA ALA A 28 -25.32 -1.23 1.61
C ALA A 28 -24.02 -0.76 0.95
N GLY A 29 -23.74 0.54 1.07
CA GLY A 29 -22.47 1.09 0.61
C GLY A 29 -21.30 0.36 1.27
N PRO A 30 -20.06 0.58 0.80
CA PRO A 30 -18.89 0.01 1.45
C PRO A 30 -18.95 0.27 2.97
N PRO A 31 -18.62 -0.73 3.81
CA PRO A 31 -18.65 -0.55 5.26
C PRO A 31 -17.77 0.64 5.66
N ALA A 32 -18.23 1.42 6.64
CA ALA A 32 -17.47 2.55 7.16
C ALA A 32 -16.13 2.07 7.72
N LEU A 33 -15.06 2.82 7.46
CA LEU A 33 -13.71 2.52 7.95
C LEU A 33 -13.65 2.66 9.47
N ASN A 34 -12.92 1.78 10.14
CA ASN A 34 -12.57 1.96 11.54
C ASN A 34 -11.50 3.07 11.72
N PRO A 35 -11.20 3.50 12.97
CA PRO A 35 -10.22 4.57 13.20
C PRO A 35 -8.83 4.28 12.62
N ALA A 36 -8.30 3.06 12.82
CA ALA A 36 -6.98 2.68 12.29
C ALA A 36 -6.96 2.69 10.75
N GLN A 37 -8.00 2.18 10.10
CA GLN A 37 -8.15 2.22 8.64
C GLN A 37 -8.20 3.65 8.12
N THR A 38 -8.89 4.54 8.83
CA THR A 38 -8.96 5.97 8.49
C THR A 38 -7.58 6.62 8.61
N ALA A 39 -6.84 6.33 9.69
CA ALA A 39 -5.50 6.85 9.90
C ALA A 39 -4.50 6.36 8.84
N TYR A 40 -4.51 5.05 8.54
CA TYR A 40 -3.66 4.48 7.48
C TYR A 40 -3.98 5.09 6.12
N LYS A 41 -5.27 5.27 5.80
CA LYS A 41 -5.67 5.93 4.56
C LYS A 41 -5.13 7.36 4.49
N ALA A 42 -5.25 8.13 5.57
CA ALA A 42 -4.76 9.51 5.62
C ALA A 42 -3.22 9.59 5.48
N ALA A 43 -2.47 8.69 6.12
CA ALA A 43 -1.02 8.61 5.98
C ALA A 43 -0.60 8.29 4.53
N ASN A 44 -1.25 7.31 3.90
CA ASN A 44 -1.00 6.95 2.51
C ASN A 44 -1.34 8.10 1.55
N ASP A 45 -2.50 8.75 1.73
CA ASP A 45 -2.91 9.89 0.89
C ASP A 45 -1.89 11.03 0.98
N ARG A 46 -1.42 11.36 2.20
CA ARG A 46 -0.39 12.39 2.41
C ARG A 46 0.92 12.04 1.73
N MET A 47 1.39 10.80 1.89
CA MET A 47 2.62 10.31 1.26
C MET A 47 2.52 10.44 -0.27
N HIS A 48 1.44 9.95 -0.87
CA HIS A 48 1.24 10.02 -2.32
C HIS A 48 1.16 11.45 -2.84
N GLN A 49 0.51 12.35 -2.11
CA GLN A 49 0.47 13.77 -2.47
C GLN A 49 1.88 14.40 -2.44
N ALA A 50 2.67 14.10 -1.42
CA ALA A 50 4.02 14.65 -1.27
C ALA A 50 5.02 14.11 -2.31
N MET A 51 4.80 12.90 -2.84
CA MET A 51 5.61 12.29 -3.90
C MET A 51 5.26 12.80 -5.32
N GLY A 52 4.32 13.73 -5.47
CA GLY A 52 3.78 14.12 -6.78
C GLY A 52 4.74 14.85 -7.73
N ALA A 53 5.83 15.43 -7.23
CA ALA A 53 6.84 16.09 -8.05
C ALA A 53 8.06 15.17 -8.25
N ILE A 54 8.42 14.91 -9.51
CA ILE A 54 9.56 14.06 -9.87
C ILE A 54 10.59 14.92 -10.61
N PRO A 55 11.74 15.23 -9.98
CA PRO A 55 12.88 15.87 -10.64
C PRO A 55 13.36 15.09 -11.88
N ALA A 56 13.95 15.80 -12.85
CA ALA A 56 14.54 15.17 -14.04
C ALA A 56 15.87 14.48 -13.75
N ASP A 57 16.63 15.00 -12.77
CA ASP A 57 17.87 14.38 -12.30
C ASP A 57 17.54 13.14 -11.45
N PRO A 58 18.06 11.95 -11.80
CA PRO A 58 17.65 10.70 -11.16
C PRO A 58 18.07 10.61 -9.69
N ASP A 59 19.25 11.11 -9.34
CA ASP A 59 19.74 11.10 -7.95
C ASP A 59 18.86 12.00 -7.07
N ARG A 60 18.57 13.21 -7.56
CA ARG A 60 17.64 14.12 -6.89
C ARG A 60 16.25 13.51 -6.80
N ALA A 61 15.75 12.88 -7.87
CA ALA A 61 14.44 12.25 -7.89
C ALA A 61 14.30 11.14 -6.85
N PHE A 62 15.32 10.28 -6.73
CA PHE A 62 15.36 9.24 -5.72
C PHE A 62 15.28 9.83 -4.31
N LEU A 63 16.18 10.78 -3.98
CA LEU A 63 16.24 11.36 -2.64
C LEU A 63 14.97 12.16 -2.29
N THR A 64 14.49 13.02 -3.20
CA THR A 64 13.28 13.82 -2.94
C THR A 64 12.02 12.96 -2.87
N GLY A 65 11.96 11.85 -3.61
CA GLY A 65 10.83 10.93 -3.56
C GLY A 65 10.85 10.01 -2.34
N MET A 66 12.04 9.62 -1.89
CA MET A 66 12.19 8.66 -0.80
C MET A 66 11.98 9.30 0.58
N ILE A 67 12.24 10.60 0.74
CA ILE A 67 11.92 11.35 1.97
C ILE A 67 10.42 11.23 2.34
N PRO A 68 9.45 11.67 1.51
CA PRO A 68 8.04 11.55 1.86
C PRO A 68 7.56 10.09 1.93
N HIS A 69 8.18 9.17 1.18
CA HIS A 69 7.91 7.73 1.33
C HIS A 69 8.29 7.23 2.74
N HIS A 70 9.45 7.66 3.25
CA HIS A 70 9.89 7.31 4.60
C HIS A 70 9.03 8.00 5.68
N GLU A 71 8.65 9.26 5.48
CA GLU A 71 7.70 9.95 6.37
C GLU A 71 6.36 9.21 6.46
N GLY A 72 5.84 8.72 5.33
CA GLY A 72 4.64 7.89 5.28
C GLY A 72 4.78 6.59 6.05
N ALA A 73 5.90 5.88 5.91
CA ALA A 73 6.17 4.66 6.66
C ALA A 73 6.37 4.90 8.18
N ILE A 74 6.97 6.02 8.57
CA ILE A 74 7.02 6.46 9.98
C ILE A 74 5.61 6.72 10.52
N ASP A 75 4.74 7.37 9.75
CA ASP A 75 3.36 7.63 10.16
C ASP A 75 2.56 6.31 10.30
N MET A 76 2.72 5.37 9.37
CA MET A 76 2.14 4.03 9.49
C MET A 76 2.65 3.27 10.72
N ALA A 77 3.94 3.34 11.01
CA ALA A 77 4.52 2.72 12.20
C ALA A 77 3.95 3.34 13.49
N ARG A 78 3.71 4.66 13.53
CA ARG A 78 3.04 5.32 14.67
C ARG A 78 1.60 4.83 14.85
N ILE A 79 0.86 4.65 13.76
CA ILE A 79 -0.50 4.11 13.78
C ILE A 79 -0.50 2.68 14.36
N GLU A 80 0.48 1.85 14.01
CA GLU A 80 0.65 0.53 14.62
C GLU A 80 0.96 0.61 16.12
N LEU A 81 1.77 1.59 16.55
CA LEU A 81 2.02 1.81 17.98
C LEU A 81 0.79 2.33 18.75
N GLU A 82 -0.15 2.98 18.07
CA GLU A 82 -1.38 3.49 18.66
C GLU A 82 -2.49 2.44 18.72
N HIS A 83 -2.73 1.72 17.61
CA HIS A 83 -3.89 0.82 17.46
C HIS A 83 -3.52 -0.66 17.50
N GLY A 84 -2.27 -0.99 17.19
CA GLY A 84 -1.77 -2.36 17.06
C GLY A 84 -1.59 -3.05 18.42
N LYS A 85 -1.78 -4.38 18.41
CA LYS A 85 -1.77 -5.21 19.62
C LYS A 85 -0.70 -6.31 19.61
N ASP A 86 -0.19 -6.70 18.44
CA ASP A 86 0.85 -7.73 18.35
C ASP A 86 2.20 -7.13 18.80
N PRO A 87 2.85 -7.65 19.86
CA PRO A 87 4.11 -7.11 20.34
C PRO A 87 5.22 -7.15 19.29
N ARG A 88 5.21 -8.10 18.34
CA ARG A 88 6.20 -8.20 17.27
C ARG A 88 6.03 -7.08 16.26
N ALA A 89 4.80 -6.79 15.86
CA ALA A 89 4.49 -5.70 14.92
C ALA A 89 4.83 -4.34 15.52
N ARG A 90 4.53 -4.15 16.80
CA ARG A 90 4.90 -2.93 17.54
C ARG A 90 6.41 -2.76 17.67
N GLU A 91 7.15 -3.85 17.88
CA GLU A 91 8.61 -3.77 17.94
C GLU A 91 9.22 -3.41 16.58
N LEU A 92 8.72 -4.04 15.50
CA LEU A 92 9.08 -3.66 14.13
C LEU A 92 8.77 -2.18 13.86
N ALA A 93 7.62 -1.68 14.31
CA ALA A 93 7.24 -0.27 14.14
C ALA A 93 8.24 0.69 14.79
N LYS A 94 8.73 0.40 16.01
CA LYS A 94 9.78 1.21 16.64
C LYS A 94 11.09 1.19 15.85
N ALA A 95 11.48 0.01 15.37
CA ALA A 95 12.70 -0.15 14.57
C ALA A 95 12.61 0.65 13.26
N ILE A 96 11.46 0.59 12.57
CA ILE A 96 11.17 1.38 11.36
C ILE A 96 11.30 2.87 11.64
N ILE A 97 10.71 3.37 12.73
CA ILE A 97 10.79 4.79 13.08
C ILE A 97 12.24 5.23 13.29
N ALA A 98 13.05 4.42 13.97
CA ALA A 98 14.43 4.76 14.24
C ALA A 98 15.28 4.77 12.96
N ALA A 99 15.20 3.70 12.16
CA ALA A 99 15.97 3.57 10.92
C ALA A 99 15.60 4.67 9.91
N GLN A 100 14.31 4.86 9.65
CA GLN A 100 13.89 5.77 8.59
C GLN A 100 14.08 7.25 8.94
N ARG A 101 14.13 7.62 10.22
CA ARG A 101 14.55 8.98 10.62
C ARG A 101 16.01 9.22 10.26
N ALA A 102 16.89 8.27 10.56
CA ALA A 102 18.30 8.38 10.24
C ALA A 102 18.52 8.46 8.71
N GLU A 103 17.76 7.66 7.95
CA GLU A 103 17.80 7.71 6.48
C GLU A 103 17.26 9.03 5.92
N ILE A 104 16.19 9.60 6.49
CA ILE A 104 15.71 10.95 6.12
C ILE A 104 16.79 12.00 6.35
N ASP A 105 17.43 12.01 7.52
CA ASP A 105 18.49 12.97 7.85
C ASP A 105 19.66 12.84 6.87
N GLN A 106 20.02 11.61 6.51
CA GLN A 106 21.06 11.34 5.51
C GLN A 106 20.68 11.84 4.11
N MET A 107 19.46 11.56 3.65
CA MET A 107 19.00 12.01 2.33
C MET A 107 18.90 13.54 2.25
N GLN A 108 18.48 14.20 3.33
CA GLN A 108 18.44 15.66 3.42
C GLN A 108 19.85 16.26 3.38
N ALA A 109 20.82 15.65 4.07
CA ALA A 109 22.22 16.07 4.01
C ALA A 109 22.78 15.97 2.58
N TRP A 110 22.58 14.84 1.91
CA TRP A 110 23.01 14.66 0.52
C TRP A 110 22.37 15.66 -0.44
N LEU A 111 21.06 15.91 -0.32
CA LEU A 111 20.37 16.91 -1.14
C LEU A 111 20.91 18.33 -0.95
N ALA A 112 21.39 18.67 0.26
CA ALA A 112 21.98 19.97 0.56
C ALA A 112 23.38 20.15 -0.05
N GLU A 113 24.10 19.04 -0.24
CA GLU A 113 25.43 19.02 -0.89
C GLU A 113 25.31 19.01 -2.43
N MET A 114 24.18 18.59 -2.97
CA MET A 114 23.98 18.50 -4.42
C MET A 114 23.94 19.89 -5.08
N PRO A 115 24.62 20.08 -6.22
CA PRO A 115 24.50 21.30 -6.99
C PRO A 115 23.06 21.54 -7.46
N ALA A 116 22.72 22.81 -7.67
CA ALA A 116 21.45 23.18 -8.27
C ALA A 116 21.31 22.50 -9.65
N SER A 117 20.14 21.94 -9.94
CA SER A 117 19.86 21.20 -11.18
C SER A 117 20.31 22.03 -12.40
N GLY A 118 21.31 21.50 -13.13
CA GLY A 118 21.85 22.11 -14.34
C GLY A 118 23.33 22.54 -14.29
N ALA A 119 23.99 22.52 -13.12
CA ALA A 119 25.43 22.67 -13.07
C ALA A 119 26.13 21.35 -13.46
N PRO A 120 27.09 21.34 -14.40
CA PRO A 120 27.80 20.13 -14.75
C PRO A 120 28.54 19.60 -13.51
N ALA A 121 28.28 18.34 -13.16
CA ALA A 121 29.11 17.64 -12.19
C ALA A 121 30.55 17.63 -12.73
N THR A 122 31.44 18.38 -12.07
CA THR A 122 32.86 18.27 -12.34
C THR A 122 33.31 16.88 -11.89
N VAL A 123 33.35 15.94 -12.83
CA VAL A 123 34.01 14.66 -12.65
C VAL A 123 35.50 14.95 -12.50
N THR A 124 35.94 15.15 -11.28
CA THR A 124 37.36 15.31 -10.94
C THR A 124 37.75 14.29 -9.89
N THR A 125 37.70 13.00 -10.22
CA THR A 125 38.63 12.01 -9.64
C THR A 125 38.68 10.74 -10.50
N PRO A 126 39.89 10.17 -10.75
CA PRO A 126 40.05 8.83 -11.30
C PRO A 126 39.51 7.81 -10.29
N VAL A 127 38.67 6.87 -10.73
CA VAL A 127 38.18 5.79 -9.87
C VAL A 127 39.13 4.60 -9.98
N ASP A 128 39.90 4.35 -8.93
CA ASP A 128 40.50 3.03 -8.68
C ASP A 128 39.41 2.10 -8.13
N HIS A 129 39.10 1.02 -8.85
CA HIS A 129 37.94 0.15 -8.63
C HIS A 129 38.12 -0.95 -7.56
N ASP A 130 39.12 -0.90 -6.68
CA ASP A 130 39.57 -2.08 -5.93
C ASP A 130 39.20 -2.14 -4.42
N ALA A 131 38.14 -1.46 -3.95
CA ALA A 131 37.82 -1.47 -2.52
C ALA A 131 36.33 -1.62 -2.18
N MET A 132 35.68 -2.71 -2.63
CA MET A 132 34.46 -3.23 -1.97
C MET A 132 34.48 -4.76 -1.95
N GLY A 133 35.43 -5.32 -1.21
CA GLY A 133 35.40 -6.72 -0.81
C GLY A 133 35.68 -6.82 0.68
N HIS A 134 34.64 -6.77 1.53
CA HIS A 134 34.68 -7.25 2.92
C HIS A 134 33.31 -7.86 3.29
N ALA A 135 33.27 -9.18 3.14
CA ALA A 135 32.53 -10.20 3.90
C ALA A 135 31.32 -9.78 4.76
N MET A 136 30.16 -10.37 4.45
CA MET A 136 29.13 -10.74 5.42
C MET A 136 29.38 -12.20 5.84
N PRO A 137 29.61 -12.54 7.12
CA PRO A 137 29.69 -13.93 7.54
C PRO A 137 28.29 -14.55 7.69
N ASP A 138 28.19 -15.80 7.26
CA ASP A 138 26.98 -16.64 7.31
C ASP A 138 26.46 -16.82 8.74
N ALA A 139 25.15 -16.59 8.93
CA ALA A 139 24.44 -16.92 10.15
C ALA A 139 24.06 -18.42 10.13
N LYS A 140 24.48 -19.14 11.17
CA LYS A 140 23.90 -20.44 11.56
C LYS A 140 22.54 -20.25 12.25
#